data_AF-K1RZZ6-F1
#
_entry.id   AF-K1RZZ6-F1
#
_cell.length_a   1.000
_cell.length_b   1.000
_cell.length_c   1.000
_cell.angle_alpha   90.00
_cell.angle_beta   90.00
_cell.angle_gamma   90.00
#
_symmetry.space_group_name_H-M   'P 1'
#
loop_
_entity.id
_entity.type
_entity.pdbx_description
1 polymer ?
#
loop_
_entity_poly.entity_id
_entity_poly.type
_entity_poly.pdbx_seq_one_letter_code
_entity_poly.pdbx_strand_id
1 'polypeptide(L)'
;MKDWQTQVNTKENSTKILAVTSCPTGIAHTYMAAEGLETAAKAKGCFIKVETRGSGGAKNVLTAKEIEEADCIIVAADAKVPMDRFAGKKVIECQVSDGISKADQLIDRAIAGDAPIYKSGSESSSNTEVSKSGKGIGHQIYTQLMNGVSHMLPFVVGGGILIAIAFLIDGLNVDINSLPADQRINFGTITPMAAMFKSIGGTAFGFMLPVLAGYIAMAIADRPALAVGFVGGMIAANGKSGFLGALVAGFVAGYLIIGLRKLCDKLP
;
A
#
# COMPACT_ATOMS: atom_id res chain seq x y z
N MET A 1 -67.13 11.15 5.85
CA MET A 1 -66.11 12.20 5.58
C MET A 1 -65.23 12.28 6.82
N LYS A 2 -63.97 11.83 6.89
CA LYS A 2 -63.01 11.26 5.94
C LYS A 2 -62.23 10.17 6.69
N ASP A 3 -61.94 9.07 6.01
CA ASP A 3 -60.94 8.09 6.38
C ASP A 3 -59.55 8.73 6.44
N TRP A 4 -58.77 8.41 7.48
CA TRP A 4 -57.31 8.27 7.40
C TRP A 4 -56.80 7.40 8.57
N GLN A 5 -57.15 6.11 8.52
CA GLN A 5 -56.34 5.10 9.18
C GLN A 5 -55.03 4.91 8.42
N THR A 6 -54.03 4.45 9.18
CA THR A 6 -52.78 3.80 8.74
C THR A 6 -51.60 4.74 8.50
N GLN A 7 -50.83 4.93 9.57
CA GLN A 7 -49.39 5.16 9.45
C GLN A 7 -48.78 4.02 8.64
N VAL A 8 -48.34 4.34 7.42
CA VAL A 8 -47.65 3.40 6.54
C VAL A 8 -46.28 3.12 7.16
N ASN A 9 -46.15 1.90 7.67
CA ASN A 9 -44.94 1.28 8.17
C ASN A 9 -43.92 1.16 7.02
N THR A 10 -43.03 2.13 6.84
CA THR A 10 -41.89 2.04 5.90
C THR A 10 -40.71 1.31 6.57
N LYS A 11 -40.85 -0.01 6.70
CA LYS A 11 -39.74 -0.93 6.97
C LYS A 11 -39.76 -2.00 5.87
N GLU A 12 -39.27 -1.67 4.68
CA GLU A 12 -39.14 -2.66 3.59
C GLU A 12 -37.79 -2.47 2.87
N ASN A 13 -36.89 -3.44 3.10
CA ASN A 13 -35.64 -3.77 2.38
C ASN A 13 -34.60 -2.67 2.13
N SER A 14 -33.93 -2.18 3.17
CA SER A 14 -32.61 -1.57 2.97
C SER A 14 -31.58 -2.66 2.68
N THR A 15 -31.08 -2.74 1.44
CA THR A 15 -30.03 -3.68 1.03
C THR A 15 -28.86 -3.64 2.02
N LYS A 16 -28.49 -4.81 2.56
CA LYS A 16 -27.38 -4.98 3.51
C LYS A 16 -26.11 -5.30 2.75
N ILE A 17 -25.27 -4.28 2.62
CA ILE A 17 -23.97 -4.38 1.96
C ILE A 17 -22.89 -4.52 3.04
N LEU A 18 -21.96 -5.45 2.86
CA LEU A 18 -20.71 -5.45 3.63
C LEU A 18 -19.57 -5.02 2.72
N ALA A 19 -18.55 -4.40 3.30
CA ALA A 19 -17.33 -4.13 2.56
C ALA A 19 -16.08 -4.46 3.36
N VAL A 20 -15.01 -4.82 2.66
CA VAL A 20 -13.66 -4.92 3.21
C VAL A 20 -12.75 -4.01 2.39
N THR A 21 -12.09 -3.07 3.04
CA THR A 21 -11.06 -2.24 2.41
C THR A 21 -9.68 -2.62 2.92
N SER A 22 -8.70 -2.71 2.02
CA SER A 22 -7.32 -2.99 2.42
C SER A 22 -6.29 -2.38 1.50
N CYS A 23 -5.32 -1.66 2.07
CA CYS A 23 -4.17 -1.15 1.36
C CYS A 23 -2.89 -1.55 2.11
N PRO A 24 -1.85 -2.08 1.44
CA PRO A 24 -0.62 -2.50 2.10
C PRO A 24 0.20 -1.30 2.62
N THR A 25 0.06 -0.14 1.98
CA THR A 25 0.82 1.08 2.25
C THR A 25 0.02 2.05 3.12
N GLY A 26 0.14 1.89 4.44
CA GLY A 26 -0.43 2.81 5.42
C GLY A 26 -1.94 2.64 5.67
N ILE A 27 -2.57 3.70 6.16
CA ILE A 27 -3.99 3.69 6.55
C ILE A 27 -4.88 4.59 5.68
N ALA A 28 -4.29 5.51 4.90
CA ALA A 28 -5.03 6.57 4.21
C ALA A 28 -6.01 6.00 3.18
N HIS A 29 -5.53 5.27 2.16
CA HIS A 29 -6.41 4.72 1.13
C HIS A 29 -7.43 3.72 1.69
N THR A 30 -7.07 2.96 2.73
CA THR A 30 -7.99 2.04 3.42
C THR A 30 -9.18 2.80 4.02
N TYR A 31 -8.93 3.91 4.74
CA TYR A 31 -9.98 4.72 5.35
C TYR A 31 -10.73 5.56 4.31
N MET A 32 -10.04 6.14 3.32
CA MET A 32 -10.68 6.89 2.25
C MET A 32 -11.64 6.03 1.43
N ALA A 33 -11.27 4.79 1.12
CA ALA A 33 -12.16 3.85 0.45
C ALA A 33 -13.36 3.47 1.34
N ALA A 34 -13.15 3.32 2.65
CA ALA A 34 -14.22 3.01 3.58
C ALA A 34 -15.23 4.17 3.67
N GLU A 35 -14.74 5.39 3.85
CA GLU A 35 -15.55 6.61 3.90
C GLU A 35 -16.29 6.86 2.58
N GLY A 36 -15.63 6.62 1.44
CA GLY A 36 -16.24 6.70 0.12
C GLY A 36 -17.42 5.74 -0.04
N LEU A 37 -17.23 4.47 0.33
CA LEU A 37 -18.30 3.46 0.29
C LEU A 37 -19.43 3.76 1.29
N GLU A 38 -19.11 4.21 2.50
CA GLU A 38 -20.10 4.62 3.51
C GLU A 38 -20.95 5.80 3.03
N THR A 39 -20.31 6.80 2.44
CA THR A 39 -20.99 7.98 1.90
C THR A 39 -21.91 7.61 0.73
N ALA A 40 -21.41 6.80 -0.21
CA ALA A 40 -22.20 6.34 -1.36
C ALA A 40 -23.39 5.46 -0.94
N ALA A 41 -23.21 4.57 0.05
CA ALA A 41 -24.29 3.75 0.58
C ALA A 41 -25.35 4.60 1.29
N LYS A 42 -24.93 5.58 2.10
CA LYS A 42 -25.82 6.51 2.79
C LYS A 42 -26.63 7.35 1.80
N ALA A 43 -26.01 7.83 0.72
CA ALA A 43 -26.69 8.56 -0.34
C ALA A 43 -27.79 7.72 -1.03
N LYS A 44 -27.63 6.39 -1.05
CA LYS A 44 -28.56 5.43 -1.68
C LYS A 44 -29.48 4.72 -0.68
N GLY A 45 -29.49 5.15 0.58
CA GLY A 45 -30.36 4.60 1.62
C GLY A 45 -30.09 3.13 1.98
N CYS A 46 -28.89 2.62 1.69
CA CYS A 46 -28.50 1.24 1.97
C CYS A 46 -27.78 1.12 3.30
N PHE A 47 -27.88 -0.04 3.95
CA PHE A 47 -27.06 -0.34 5.11
C PHE A 47 -25.69 -0.80 4.62
N ILE A 48 -24.62 -0.21 5.15
CA ILE A 48 -23.26 -0.68 4.92
C ILE A 48 -22.48 -0.81 6.22
N LYS A 49 -21.68 -1.87 6.32
CA LYS A 49 -20.63 -2.00 7.33
C LYS A 49 -19.31 -2.29 6.65
N VAL A 50 -18.28 -1.49 6.94
CA VAL A 50 -16.96 -1.62 6.33
C VAL A 50 -15.93 -2.12 7.35
N GLU A 51 -15.34 -3.29 7.06
CA GLU A 51 -14.12 -3.76 7.72
C GLU A 51 -12.90 -3.11 7.08
N THR A 52 -12.08 -2.44 7.88
CA THR A 52 -10.86 -1.78 7.40
C THR A 52 -9.64 -2.59 7.81
N ARG A 53 -8.74 -2.87 6.88
CA ARG A 53 -7.50 -3.62 7.12
C ARG A 53 -6.29 -2.85 6.59
N GLY A 54 -5.67 -2.04 7.44
CA GLY A 54 -4.47 -1.28 7.12
C GLY A 54 -3.26 -1.69 7.96
N SER A 55 -2.21 -0.87 7.96
CA SER A 55 -1.02 -1.08 8.81
C SER A 55 -1.33 -1.10 10.31
N GLY A 56 -2.41 -0.45 10.74
CA GLY A 56 -2.89 -0.45 12.12
C GLY A 56 -3.72 -1.67 12.54
N GLY A 57 -3.77 -2.72 11.72
CA GLY A 57 -4.58 -3.93 11.97
C GLY A 57 -6.00 -3.84 11.39
N ALA A 58 -6.80 -4.87 11.68
CA ALA A 58 -8.20 -4.95 11.24
C ALA A 58 -9.13 -4.26 12.25
N LYS A 59 -10.00 -3.36 11.79
CA LYS A 59 -11.05 -2.72 12.59
C LYS A 59 -12.41 -2.97 11.96
N ASN A 60 -13.45 -2.93 12.80
CA ASN A 60 -14.85 -3.23 12.41
C ASN A 60 -15.00 -4.59 11.72
N VAL A 61 -14.26 -5.60 12.21
CA VAL A 61 -14.23 -6.94 11.64
C VAL A 61 -15.65 -7.50 11.47
N LEU A 62 -15.94 -7.99 10.27
CA LEU A 62 -17.24 -8.57 9.94
C LEU A 62 -17.44 -9.86 10.75
N THR A 63 -18.62 -10.02 11.33
CA THR A 63 -19.00 -11.26 12.04
C THR A 63 -19.59 -12.28 11.07
N ALA A 64 -19.58 -13.56 11.44
CA ALA A 64 -20.17 -14.62 10.59
C ALA A 64 -21.67 -14.37 10.33
N LYS A 65 -22.40 -13.91 11.35
CA LYS A 65 -23.83 -13.57 11.24
C LYS A 65 -24.08 -12.42 10.26
N GLU A 66 -23.25 -11.37 10.30
CA GLU A 66 -23.37 -10.27 9.35
C GLU A 66 -23.12 -10.73 7.92
N ILE A 67 -22.11 -11.58 7.70
CA ILE A 67 -21.81 -12.13 6.38
C ILE A 67 -22.96 -12.99 5.87
N GLU A 68 -23.58 -13.78 6.75
CA GLU A 68 -24.75 -14.60 6.42
C GLU A 68 -25.98 -13.75 6.04
N GLU A 69 -26.17 -12.60 6.70
CA GLU A 69 -27.28 -11.69 6.41
C GLU A 69 -27.01 -10.70 5.26
N ALA A 70 -25.79 -10.67 4.70
CA ALA A 70 -25.41 -9.73 3.64
C ALA A 70 -25.98 -10.14 2.28
N ASP A 71 -26.53 -9.17 1.57
CA ASP A 71 -27.03 -9.31 0.20
C ASP A 71 -25.87 -9.30 -0.82
N CYS A 72 -24.85 -8.48 -0.55
CA CYS A 72 -23.65 -8.36 -1.37
C CYS A 72 -22.45 -7.91 -0.52
N ILE A 73 -21.25 -8.33 -0.93
CA ILE A 73 -19.99 -8.03 -0.25
C ILE A 73 -19.04 -7.36 -1.24
N ILE A 74 -18.51 -6.20 -0.90
CA ILE A 74 -17.53 -5.46 -1.71
C ILE A 74 -16.14 -5.65 -1.08
N VAL A 75 -15.20 -6.20 -1.82
CA VAL A 75 -13.80 -6.33 -1.40
C VAL A 75 -12.96 -5.38 -2.25
N ALA A 76 -12.65 -4.20 -1.68
CA ALA A 76 -11.81 -3.17 -2.31
C ALA A 76 -10.40 -3.24 -1.69
N ALA A 77 -9.54 -4.10 -2.24
CA ALA A 77 -8.31 -4.47 -1.57
C ALA A 77 -7.10 -4.59 -2.51
N ASP A 78 -5.98 -3.98 -2.10
CA ASP A 78 -4.65 -4.12 -2.69
C ASP A 78 -3.73 -5.03 -1.84
N ALA A 79 -4.27 -5.62 -0.76
CA ALA A 79 -3.57 -6.55 0.13
C ALA A 79 -4.44 -7.78 0.44
N LYS A 80 -3.82 -8.85 0.97
CA LYS A 80 -4.48 -10.14 1.20
C LYS A 80 -5.60 -10.03 2.26
N VAL A 81 -6.82 -10.39 1.86
CA VAL A 81 -8.02 -10.48 2.70
C VAL A 81 -8.42 -11.95 2.87
N PRO A 82 -8.89 -12.40 4.05
CA PRO A 82 -9.41 -13.76 4.23
C PRO A 82 -10.75 -13.92 3.51
N MET A 83 -10.72 -14.47 2.29
CA MET A 83 -11.88 -14.59 1.41
C MET A 83 -12.75 -15.83 1.68
N ASP A 84 -12.20 -16.86 2.32
CA ASP A 84 -12.88 -18.15 2.56
C ASP A 84 -14.23 -17.99 3.27
N ARG A 85 -14.32 -16.97 4.13
CA ARG A 85 -15.53 -16.63 4.88
C ARG A 85 -16.67 -16.07 4.02
N PHE A 86 -16.41 -15.69 2.78
CA PHE A 86 -17.39 -15.18 1.83
C PHE A 86 -17.87 -16.25 0.83
N ALA A 87 -17.53 -17.52 1.07
CA ALA A 87 -18.02 -18.64 0.27
C ALA A 87 -19.55 -18.65 0.18
N GLY A 88 -20.08 -18.82 -1.03
CA GLY A 88 -21.51 -18.82 -1.32
C GLY A 88 -22.15 -17.43 -1.37
N LYS A 89 -21.39 -16.34 -1.15
CA LYS A 89 -21.91 -14.96 -1.18
C LYS A 89 -21.60 -14.28 -2.51
N LYS A 90 -22.42 -13.27 -2.83
CA LYS A 90 -22.16 -12.34 -3.94
C LYS A 90 -21.01 -11.42 -3.55
N VAL A 91 -19.90 -11.47 -4.29
CA VAL A 91 -18.70 -10.71 -3.97
C VAL A 91 -18.25 -9.88 -5.17
N ILE A 92 -18.05 -8.58 -4.95
CA ILE A 92 -17.44 -7.65 -5.91
C ILE A 92 -16.00 -7.40 -5.47
N GLU A 93 -15.03 -7.90 -6.24
CA GLU A 93 -13.60 -7.68 -6.00
C GLU A 93 -13.08 -6.54 -6.87
N CYS A 94 -12.37 -5.58 -6.27
CA CYS A 94 -11.80 -4.42 -6.96
C CYS A 94 -10.57 -3.87 -6.20
N GLN A 95 -9.87 -2.91 -6.81
CA GLN A 95 -8.74 -2.24 -6.16
C GLN A 95 -9.24 -1.27 -5.08
N VAL A 96 -8.39 -0.94 -4.09
CA VAL A 96 -8.77 0.01 -3.03
C VAL A 96 -9.12 1.39 -3.63
N SER A 97 -8.46 1.76 -4.72
CA SER A 97 -8.66 3.01 -5.47
C SER A 97 -10.03 3.10 -6.14
N ASP A 98 -10.63 1.97 -6.52
CA ASP A 98 -12.01 1.92 -7.03
C ASP A 98 -13.01 2.24 -5.91
N GLY A 99 -12.72 1.80 -4.68
CA GLY A 99 -13.50 2.17 -3.49
C GLY A 99 -13.49 3.68 -3.17
N ILE A 100 -12.53 4.43 -3.72
CA ILE A 100 -12.43 5.89 -3.58
C ILE A 100 -13.10 6.57 -4.77
N SER A 101 -12.70 6.22 -6.00
CA SER A 101 -13.07 6.94 -7.22
C SER A 101 -14.37 6.49 -7.86
N LYS A 102 -14.85 5.29 -7.53
CA LYS A 102 -16.02 4.64 -8.14
C LYS A 102 -16.99 4.09 -7.10
N ALA A 103 -16.96 4.63 -5.88
CA ALA A 103 -17.79 4.17 -4.76
C ALA A 103 -19.28 4.08 -5.14
N ASP A 104 -19.83 5.10 -5.79
CA ASP A 104 -21.22 5.11 -6.24
C ASP A 104 -21.57 3.94 -7.15
N GLN A 105 -20.69 3.64 -8.12
CA GLN A 105 -20.89 2.54 -9.07
C GLN A 105 -20.79 1.18 -8.38
N LEU A 106 -19.88 1.03 -7.42
CA LEU A 106 -19.74 -0.21 -6.65
C LEU A 106 -20.99 -0.46 -5.80
N ILE A 107 -21.54 0.58 -5.18
CA ILE A 107 -22.80 0.48 -4.44
C ILE A 107 -23.97 0.16 -5.38
N ASP A 108 -24.07 0.79 -6.56
CA ASP A 108 -25.13 0.44 -7.54
C ASP A 108 -25.08 -1.01 -7.96
N ARG A 109 -23.88 -1.51 -8.27
CA ARG A 109 -23.68 -2.92 -8.63
C ARG A 109 -24.04 -3.85 -7.49
N ALA A 110 -23.72 -3.47 -6.25
CA ALA A 110 -24.08 -4.23 -5.08
C ALA A 110 -25.60 -4.27 -4.86
N ILE A 111 -26.30 -3.15 -5.07
CA ILE A 111 -27.77 -3.06 -4.99
C ILE A 111 -28.44 -3.88 -6.09
N ALA A 112 -27.94 -3.78 -7.33
CA ALA A 112 -28.44 -4.56 -8.45
C ALA A 112 -28.17 -6.07 -8.31
N GLY A 113 -27.29 -6.46 -7.37
CA GLY A 113 -26.86 -7.84 -7.19
C GLY A 113 -26.05 -8.38 -8.37
N ASP A 114 -25.42 -7.48 -9.14
CA ASP A 114 -24.55 -7.77 -10.28
C ASP A 114 -23.14 -8.12 -9.79
N ALA A 115 -23.04 -9.29 -9.16
CA ALA A 115 -21.82 -9.80 -8.56
C ALA A 115 -21.77 -11.33 -8.65
N PRO A 116 -20.62 -11.91 -9.01
CA PRO A 116 -20.45 -13.36 -9.04
C PRO A 116 -20.57 -13.95 -7.63
N ILE A 117 -21.08 -15.18 -7.55
CA ILE A 117 -21.08 -15.96 -6.30
C ILE A 117 -19.67 -16.51 -6.09
N TYR A 118 -19.04 -16.13 -4.98
CA TYR A 118 -17.72 -16.62 -4.60
C TYR A 118 -17.81 -18.08 -4.16
N LYS A 119 -16.97 -18.97 -4.70
CA LYS A 119 -16.89 -20.39 -4.30
C LYS A 119 -15.57 -20.65 -3.59
N SER A 120 -15.60 -21.02 -2.30
CA SER A 120 -14.40 -21.55 -1.65
C SER A 120 -14.14 -22.95 -2.19
N GLY A 121 -12.91 -23.20 -2.64
CA GLY A 121 -12.52 -24.48 -3.26
C GLY A 121 -12.09 -24.40 -4.72
N SER A 122 -12.17 -23.23 -5.37
CA SER A 122 -11.10 -22.91 -6.30
C SER A 122 -9.88 -22.59 -5.44
N GLU A 123 -8.81 -23.36 -5.58
CA GLU A 123 -7.48 -22.79 -5.49
C GLU A 123 -7.43 -21.58 -6.44
N SER A 124 -7.85 -20.44 -5.93
CA SER A 124 -7.22 -19.19 -6.30
C SER A 124 -5.99 -19.13 -5.39
N SER A 125 -4.88 -19.80 -5.71
CA SER A 125 -4.00 -19.36 -6.78
C SER A 125 -4.43 -17.97 -7.21
N SER A 126 -3.93 -16.94 -6.52
CA SER A 126 -3.98 -15.57 -6.99
C SER A 126 -3.21 -15.49 -8.31
N ASN A 127 -3.85 -15.99 -9.35
CA ASN A 127 -3.62 -15.76 -10.74
C ASN A 127 -4.99 -15.32 -11.26
N THR A 128 -5.44 -14.16 -10.76
CA THR A 128 -6.39 -13.37 -11.51
C THR A 128 -5.63 -12.91 -12.75
N GLU A 129 -5.70 -13.73 -13.79
CA GLU A 129 -5.62 -13.26 -15.17
C GLU A 129 -6.73 -12.20 -15.31
N VAL A 130 -6.35 -10.96 -15.07
CA VAL A 130 -6.89 -9.84 -15.84
C VAL A 130 -6.76 -10.26 -17.29
N SER A 131 -7.88 -10.17 -18.00
CA SER A 131 -7.99 -10.21 -19.45
C SER A 131 -6.66 -9.92 -20.16
N LYS A 132 -6.18 -10.98 -20.81
CA LYS A 132 -4.99 -11.04 -21.64
C LYS A 132 -5.05 -9.98 -22.74
N SER A 133 -4.57 -8.79 -22.43
CA SER A 133 -3.89 -7.92 -23.39
C SER A 133 -2.45 -7.81 -22.90
N GLY A 134 -1.52 -8.36 -23.69
CA GLY A 134 -0.19 -8.79 -23.26
C GLY A 134 0.64 -7.76 -22.50
N LYS A 135 0.73 -7.90 -21.17
CA LYS A 135 1.78 -7.26 -20.37
C LYS A 135 2.96 -8.22 -20.29
N GLY A 136 3.89 -8.06 -21.21
CA GLY A 136 5.12 -8.87 -21.27
C GLY A 136 5.95 -8.80 -19.99
N ILE A 137 6.92 -9.70 -19.88
CA ILE A 137 7.91 -9.78 -18.78
C ILE A 137 8.47 -8.39 -18.40
N GLY A 138 8.66 -7.51 -19.39
CA GLY A 138 9.09 -6.12 -19.17
C GLY A 138 8.16 -5.29 -18.27
N HIS A 139 6.84 -5.47 -18.35
CA HIS A 139 5.90 -4.78 -17.48
C HIS A 139 5.97 -5.27 -16.03
N GLN A 140 6.24 -6.56 -15.80
CA GLN A 140 6.44 -7.09 -14.45
C GLN A 140 7.73 -6.54 -13.82
N ILE A 141 8.84 -6.54 -14.57
CA ILE A 141 10.11 -5.97 -14.13
C ILE A 141 9.96 -4.48 -13.84
N TYR A 142 9.24 -3.74 -14.69
CA TYR A 142 8.93 -2.34 -14.48
C TYR A 142 8.15 -2.10 -13.17
N THR A 143 7.10 -2.90 -12.91
CA THR A 143 6.31 -2.77 -11.68
C THR A 143 7.15 -3.10 -10.43
N GLN A 144 8.04 -4.09 -10.49
CA GLN A 144 8.97 -4.44 -9.41
C GLN A 144 9.97 -3.30 -9.13
N LEU A 145 10.55 -2.72 -10.19
CA LEU A 145 11.41 -1.53 -10.09
C LEU A 145 10.66 -0.35 -9.48
N MET A 146 9.46 -0.08 -9.99
CA MET A 146 8.67 1.06 -9.56
C MET A 146 8.27 0.95 -8.09
N ASN A 147 8.04 -0.26 -7.59
CA ASN A 147 7.80 -0.48 -6.17
C ASN A 147 9.00 -0.02 -5.32
N GLY A 148 10.23 -0.39 -5.71
CA GLY A 148 11.44 0.09 -5.05
C GLY A 148 11.62 1.60 -5.10
N VAL A 149 11.48 2.18 -6.30
CA VAL A 149 11.65 3.63 -6.53
C VAL A 149 10.63 4.44 -5.73
N SER A 150 9.38 4.01 -5.69
CA SER A 150 8.31 4.74 -4.99
C SER A 150 8.53 4.76 -3.48
N HIS A 151 9.06 3.67 -2.92
CA HIS A 151 9.34 3.59 -1.48
C HIS A 151 10.64 4.29 -1.08
N MET A 152 11.64 4.42 -1.97
CA MET A 152 12.85 5.20 -1.67
C MET A 152 12.63 6.72 -1.78
N LEU A 153 11.69 7.16 -2.62
CA LEU A 153 11.50 8.58 -2.94
C LEU A 153 11.27 9.47 -1.71
N PRO A 154 10.44 9.09 -0.72
CA PRO A 154 10.28 9.88 0.51
C PRO A 154 11.59 10.10 1.28
N PHE A 155 12.51 9.13 1.28
CA PHE A 155 13.80 9.23 1.95
C PHE A 155 14.75 10.18 1.22
N VAL A 156 14.78 10.09 -0.11
CA VAL A 156 15.61 10.95 -0.96
C VAL A 156 15.15 12.39 -0.90
N VAL A 157 13.85 12.62 -1.08
CA VAL A 157 13.26 13.96 -1.07
C VAL A 157 13.38 14.57 0.32
N GLY A 158 12.98 13.84 1.36
CA GLY A 158 13.09 14.32 2.74
C GLY A 158 14.54 14.60 3.16
N GLY A 159 15.45 13.67 2.87
CA GLY A 159 16.87 13.83 3.18
C GLY A 159 17.53 14.99 2.44
N GLY A 160 17.24 15.13 1.14
CA GLY A 160 17.75 16.23 0.31
C GLY A 160 17.28 17.60 0.79
N ILE A 161 16.00 17.73 1.17
CA ILE A 161 15.45 18.97 1.73
C ILE A 161 16.15 19.34 3.04
N LEU A 162 16.38 18.38 3.95
CA LEU A 162 17.07 18.63 5.21
C LEU A 162 18.53 19.05 4.99
N ILE A 163 19.24 18.42 4.05
CA ILE A 163 20.60 18.82 3.67
C ILE A 163 20.60 20.24 3.07
N ALA A 164 19.60 20.59 2.25
CA ALA A 164 19.47 21.94 1.70
C ALA A 164 19.22 22.99 2.80
N ILE A 165 18.40 22.66 3.80
CA ILE A 165 18.18 23.52 4.98
C ILE A 165 19.49 23.71 5.76
N ALA A 166 20.31 22.66 5.91
CA ALA A 166 21.62 22.79 6.57
C ALA A 166 22.52 23.80 5.85
N PHE A 167 22.59 23.73 4.52
CA PHE A 167 23.34 24.71 3.72
C PHE A 167 22.75 26.12 3.83
N LEU A 168 21.43 26.26 3.85
CA LEU A 168 20.76 27.55 4.01
C LEU A 168 21.11 28.18 5.38
N ILE A 169 21.08 27.39 6.46
CA ILE A 169 21.39 27.86 7.80
C ILE A 169 22.83 28.39 7.87
N ASP A 170 23.80 27.62 7.38
CA ASP A 170 25.19 28.09 7.37
C ASP A 170 25.36 29.32 6.46
N GLY A 171 24.70 29.35 5.30
CA GLY A 171 24.79 30.48 4.37
C GLY A 171 24.18 31.79 4.92
N LEU A 172 23.23 31.71 5.85
CA LEU A 172 22.63 32.88 6.49
C LEU A 172 23.38 33.33 7.75
N ASN A 173 24.03 32.42 8.46
CA ASN A 173 24.68 32.69 9.75
C ASN A 173 26.20 32.88 9.66
N VAL A 174 26.82 32.52 8.53
CA VAL A 174 28.27 32.51 8.37
C VAL A 174 28.65 33.18 7.06
N ASP A 175 29.52 34.18 7.12
CA ASP A 175 30.13 34.75 5.92
C ASP A 175 31.20 33.80 5.36
N ILE A 176 30.80 32.95 4.41
CA ILE A 176 31.67 31.97 3.74
C ILE A 176 32.89 32.63 3.11
N ASN A 177 32.77 33.86 2.61
CA ASN A 177 33.88 34.54 1.92
C ASN A 177 34.96 35.00 2.91
N SER A 178 34.59 35.21 4.18
CA SER A 178 35.53 35.54 5.25
C SER A 178 36.29 34.32 5.80
N LEU A 179 35.79 33.11 5.55
CA LEU A 179 36.39 31.87 6.05
C LEU A 179 37.62 31.43 5.23
N PRO A 180 38.65 30.87 5.89
CA PRO A 180 39.76 30.22 5.20
C PRO A 180 39.29 28.94 4.46
N ALA A 181 40.04 28.56 3.43
CA ALA A 181 39.61 27.54 2.45
C ALA A 181 39.34 26.15 3.06
N ASP A 182 40.02 25.82 4.15
CA ASP A 182 39.84 24.60 4.94
C ASP A 182 38.48 24.55 5.65
N GLN A 183 37.98 25.68 6.13
CA GLN A 183 36.68 25.75 6.80
C GLN A 183 35.49 25.79 5.82
N ARG A 184 35.70 26.28 4.60
CA ARG A 184 34.66 26.28 3.55
C ARG A 184 34.21 24.88 3.15
N ILE A 185 35.06 23.86 3.32
CA ILE A 185 34.73 22.45 3.04
C ILE A 185 33.65 21.94 4.02
N ASN A 186 33.60 22.48 5.23
CA ASN A 186 32.63 22.11 6.26
C ASN A 186 31.26 22.79 6.07
N PHE A 187 31.03 23.44 4.93
CA PHE A 187 29.76 24.08 4.65
C PHE A 187 28.57 23.11 4.80
N GLY A 188 27.51 23.57 5.47
CA GLY A 188 26.37 22.77 5.91
C GLY A 188 26.59 22.05 7.25
N THR A 189 27.76 22.18 7.88
CA THR A 189 28.09 21.63 9.20
C THR A 189 28.83 22.61 10.11
N ILE A 190 28.97 23.88 9.72
CA ILE A 190 29.74 24.88 10.46
C ILE A 190 28.99 25.25 11.75
N THR A 191 27.70 25.54 11.63
CA THR A 191 26.85 25.79 12.79
C THR A 191 26.32 24.47 13.36
N PRO A 192 26.12 24.37 14.69
CA PRO A 192 25.55 23.16 15.31
C PRO A 192 24.17 22.80 14.75
N MET A 193 23.36 23.81 14.41
CA MET A 193 22.04 23.61 13.82
C MET A 193 22.14 23.05 12.41
N ALA A 194 23.02 23.60 11.56
CA ALA A 194 23.26 23.03 10.23
C ALA A 194 23.78 21.59 10.30
N ALA A 195 24.74 21.32 11.20
CA ALA A 195 25.28 19.98 11.41
C ALA A 195 24.18 18.97 11.80
N MET A 196 23.23 19.37 12.66
CA MET A 196 22.06 18.54 13.00
C MET A 196 21.22 18.22 11.77
N PHE A 197 20.81 19.23 10.99
CA PHE A 197 20.01 19.03 9.78
C PHE A 197 20.73 18.17 8.74
N LYS A 198 22.04 18.39 8.54
CA LYS A 198 22.86 17.63 7.59
C LYS A 198 23.05 16.17 8.03
N SER A 199 23.21 15.92 9.33
CA SER A 199 23.30 14.56 9.87
C SER A 199 22.01 13.78 9.69
N ILE A 200 20.87 14.38 10.05
CA ILE A 200 19.55 13.75 9.88
C ILE A 200 19.27 13.52 8.38
N GLY A 201 19.49 14.54 7.56
CA GLY A 201 19.27 14.46 6.11
C GLY A 201 20.18 13.42 5.45
N GLY A 202 21.46 13.36 5.83
CA GLY A 202 22.42 12.37 5.35
C GLY A 202 22.04 10.95 5.77
N THR A 203 21.55 10.76 6.99
CA THR A 203 21.04 9.47 7.46
C THR A 203 19.83 9.01 6.65
N ALA A 204 18.84 9.89 6.45
CA ALA A 204 17.68 9.61 5.62
C ALA A 204 18.08 9.26 4.18
N PHE A 205 19.00 10.02 3.59
CA PHE A 205 19.52 9.78 2.25
C PHE A 205 20.27 8.44 2.16
N GLY A 206 21.00 8.04 3.20
CA GLY A 206 21.68 6.75 3.30
C GLY A 206 20.75 5.53 3.22
N PHE A 207 19.48 5.68 3.64
CA PHE A 207 18.47 4.63 3.50
C PHE A 207 17.94 4.46 2.07
N MET A 208 18.29 5.34 1.12
CA MET A 208 17.84 5.26 -0.27
C MET A 208 18.06 3.88 -0.91
N LEU A 209 19.30 3.39 -0.88
CA LEU A 209 19.68 2.14 -1.54
C LEU A 209 19.16 0.88 -0.82
N PRO A 210 19.22 0.80 0.52
CA PRO A 210 18.56 -0.27 1.27
C PRO A 210 17.06 -0.36 0.97
N VAL A 211 16.36 0.77 0.98
CA VAL A 211 14.92 0.83 0.73
C VAL A 211 14.60 0.43 -0.71
N LEU A 212 15.34 0.95 -1.68
CA LEU A 212 15.21 0.53 -3.08
C LEU A 212 15.33 -1.00 -3.23
N ALA A 213 16.42 -1.58 -2.74
CA ALA A 213 16.68 -3.01 -2.86
C ALA A 213 15.67 -3.87 -2.09
N GLY A 214 15.33 -3.47 -0.86
CA GLY A 214 14.35 -4.15 -0.01
C GLY A 214 12.97 -4.23 -0.66
N TYR A 215 12.46 -3.13 -1.20
CA TYR A 215 11.13 -3.08 -1.81
C TYR A 215 11.06 -3.67 -3.23
N ILE A 216 12.17 -3.72 -3.97
CA ILE A 216 12.28 -4.56 -5.18
C ILE A 216 12.18 -6.04 -4.79
N ALA A 217 12.95 -6.47 -3.79
CA ALA A 217 12.94 -7.86 -3.31
C ALA A 217 11.55 -8.26 -2.79
N MET A 218 10.90 -7.36 -2.06
CA MET A 218 9.53 -7.54 -1.56
C MET A 218 8.50 -7.67 -2.69
N ALA A 219 8.65 -6.91 -3.78
CA ALA A 219 7.76 -7.01 -4.93
C ALA A 219 7.87 -8.36 -5.67
N ILE A 220 8.99 -9.08 -5.47
CA ILE A 220 9.25 -10.38 -6.09
C ILE A 220 8.79 -11.52 -5.17
N ALA A 221 9.10 -11.44 -3.87
CA ALA A 221 9.00 -12.58 -2.95
C ALA A 221 8.35 -12.24 -1.59
N ASP A 222 7.55 -11.18 -1.55
CA ASP A 222 6.83 -10.68 -0.38
C ASP A 222 7.75 -10.29 0.80
N ARG A 223 7.15 -10.14 1.99
CA ARG A 223 7.83 -9.77 3.25
C ARG A 223 9.10 -10.58 3.56
N PRO A 224 9.19 -11.90 3.31
CA PRO A 224 10.41 -12.65 3.64
C PRO A 224 11.68 -12.16 2.93
N ALA A 225 11.55 -11.48 1.78
CA ALA A 225 12.70 -10.97 1.02
C ALA A 225 13.19 -9.59 1.45
N LEU A 226 12.43 -8.88 2.29
CA LEU A 226 12.80 -7.54 2.77
C LEU A 226 14.17 -7.52 3.44
N ALA A 227 14.40 -8.43 4.39
CA ALA A 227 15.65 -8.44 5.18
C ALA A 227 16.88 -8.63 4.27
N VAL A 228 16.83 -9.58 3.35
CA VAL A 228 17.93 -9.87 2.42
C VAL A 228 18.13 -8.71 1.45
N GLY A 229 17.04 -8.13 0.95
CA GLY A 229 17.10 -6.95 0.07
C GLY A 229 17.70 -5.72 0.76
N PHE A 230 17.30 -5.41 2.00
CA PHE A 230 17.86 -4.30 2.77
C PHE A 230 19.35 -4.46 3.02
N VAL A 231 19.78 -5.66 3.44
CA VAL A 231 21.20 -5.96 3.66
C VAL A 231 21.99 -5.86 2.36
N GLY A 232 21.47 -6.42 1.26
CA GLY A 232 22.08 -6.30 -0.07
C GLY A 232 22.21 -4.84 -0.53
N GLY A 233 21.19 -4.02 -0.29
CA GLY A 233 21.23 -2.58 -0.57
C GLY A 233 22.22 -1.81 0.29
N MET A 234 22.35 -2.14 1.58
CA MET A 234 23.37 -1.56 2.47
C MET A 234 24.79 -1.93 2.04
N ILE A 235 25.01 -3.18 1.62
CA ILE A 235 26.31 -3.61 1.07
C ILE A 235 26.62 -2.84 -0.20
N ALA A 236 25.64 -2.63 -1.07
CA ALA A 236 25.82 -1.85 -2.29
C ALA A 236 26.12 -0.36 -2.00
N ALA A 237 25.53 0.20 -0.95
CA ALA A 237 25.76 1.58 -0.51
C ALA A 237 27.16 1.80 0.07
N ASN A 238 27.67 0.83 0.85
CA ASN A 238 29.01 0.89 1.42
C ASN A 238 30.10 0.41 0.45
N GLY A 239 29.70 -0.23 -0.66
CA GLY A 239 30.59 -0.67 -1.73
C GLY A 239 30.75 0.34 -2.85
N LYS A 240 31.43 -0.07 -3.93
CA LYS A 240 31.61 0.76 -5.14
C LYS A 240 30.45 0.67 -6.12
N SER A 241 29.54 -0.29 -5.92
CA SER A 241 28.46 -0.58 -6.87
C SER A 241 27.30 0.42 -6.81
N GLY A 242 27.13 1.11 -5.67
CA GLY A 242 26.14 2.16 -5.48
C GLY A 242 24.73 1.75 -5.93
N PHE A 243 24.08 2.64 -6.69
CA PHE A 243 22.69 2.45 -7.15
C PHE A 243 22.49 1.19 -7.99
N LEU A 244 23.39 0.92 -8.94
CA LEU A 244 23.26 -0.25 -9.82
C LEU A 244 23.42 -1.55 -9.03
N GLY A 245 24.32 -1.58 -8.06
CA GLY A 245 24.48 -2.72 -7.15
C GLY A 245 23.23 -2.98 -6.31
N ALA A 246 22.60 -1.92 -5.79
CA ALA A 246 21.38 -2.04 -4.99
C ALA A 246 20.21 -2.57 -5.84
N LEU A 247 20.09 -2.12 -7.09
CA LEU A 247 19.09 -2.61 -8.04
C LEU A 247 19.26 -4.11 -8.27
N VAL A 248 20.46 -4.56 -8.63
CA VAL A 248 20.77 -5.98 -8.83
C VAL A 248 20.54 -6.78 -7.55
N ALA A 249 20.99 -6.26 -6.40
CA ALA A 249 20.82 -6.92 -5.11
C ALA A 249 19.34 -7.12 -4.76
N GLY A 250 18.47 -6.16 -5.07
CA GLY A 250 17.01 -6.30 -4.86
C GLY A 250 16.41 -7.45 -5.68
N PHE A 251 16.75 -7.55 -6.96
CA PHE A 251 16.28 -8.65 -7.81
C PHE A 251 16.82 -9.99 -7.35
N VAL A 252 18.14 -10.07 -7.09
CA VAL A 252 18.78 -11.30 -6.62
C VAL A 252 18.18 -11.76 -5.29
N ALA A 253 17.98 -10.85 -4.33
CA ALA A 253 17.36 -11.16 -3.04
C ALA A 253 15.95 -11.72 -3.21
N GLY A 254 15.13 -11.10 -4.07
CA GLY A 254 13.79 -11.58 -4.38
C GLY A 254 13.77 -13.01 -4.93
N TYR A 255 14.53 -13.27 -6.00
CA TYR A 255 14.57 -14.59 -6.60
C TYR A 255 15.23 -15.66 -5.72
N LEU A 256 16.21 -15.26 -4.90
CA LEU A 256 16.84 -16.13 -3.92
C LEU A 256 15.82 -16.65 -2.90
N ILE A 257 14.95 -15.79 -2.38
CA ILE A 257 13.88 -16.21 -1.46
C ILE A 257 12.86 -17.13 -2.14
N ILE A 258 12.48 -16.88 -3.39
CA ILE A 258 11.61 -17.82 -4.14
C ILE A 258 12.28 -19.18 -4.26
N GLY A 259 13.57 -19.20 -4.57
CA GLY A 259 14.37 -20.43 -4.64
C GLY A 259 14.40 -21.18 -3.32
N LEU A 260 14.63 -20.46 -2.21
CA LEU A 260 14.60 -21.04 -0.87
C LEU A 260 13.22 -21.59 -0.51
N ARG A 261 12.13 -20.87 -0.81
CA ARG A 261 10.77 -21.34 -0.56
C ARG A 261 10.53 -22.68 -1.27
N LYS A 262 10.81 -22.74 -2.58
CA LYS A 262 10.68 -23.97 -3.37
C LYS A 262 11.53 -25.13 -2.86
N LEU A 263 12.70 -24.84 -2.30
CA LEU A 263 13.58 -25.86 -1.74
C LEU A 263 13.06 -26.37 -0.39
N CYS A 264 12.58 -25.46 0.46
CA CYS A 264 12.05 -25.78 1.78
C CYS A 264 10.64 -26.38 1.75
N ASP A 265 9.84 -26.15 0.70
CA ASP A 265 8.52 -26.77 0.53
C ASP A 265 8.60 -28.32 0.42
N LYS A 266 9.80 -28.87 0.23
CA LYS A 266 10.07 -30.33 0.20
C LYS A 266 10.64 -30.89 1.51
N LEU A 267 10.89 -30.04 2.51
CA LEU A 267 11.36 -30.47 3.82
C LEU A 267 10.14 -30.71 4.74
N PRO A 268 10.17 -31.77 5.58
CA PRO A 268 9.06 -32.14 6.45
C PRO A 268 8.79 -31.14 7.58
#